data_AF-A0A3D1LC90-F1
#
_entry.id   AF-A0A3D1LC90-F1
#
_cell.length_a   1.000
_cell.length_b   1.000
_cell.length_c   1.000
_cell.angle_alpha   90.00
_cell.angle_beta   90.00
_cell.angle_gamma   90.00
#
_symmetry.space_group_name_H-M   'P 1'
#
loop_
_entity.id
_entity.type
_entity.pdbx_description
1 polymer ?
#
loop_
_entity_poly.entity_id
_entity_poly.type
_entity_poly.pdbx_seq_one_letter_code
_entity_poly.pdbx_strand_id
1 'polypeptide(L)'
;LRELRKKSGGFFGSGESTGSVGVVTINLPRIAYLAEGEADFYRRLDKLMDIAARSLKTKRTVITKLLEGGLYPYTKRYLGTFENHFSTIGLVGMNEAGLNAKWLRKDLTHPETQAFAKDVLNHMRQRLSDYQEQYGDLYNLEATPAESTAYRLAKHDKMLYPDIITANENGTPYYTNSSHLPVG
;
A
#
# COMPACT_ATOMS: atom_id res chain seq x y z
N LEU A 1 19.42 13.05 8.94
CA LEU A 1 19.10 11.80 8.20
C LEU A 1 17.75 11.29 8.71
N ARG A 2 16.73 11.36 7.87
CA ARG A 2 15.31 11.09 8.20
C ARG A 2 15.07 9.59 8.03
N GLU A 3 15.37 8.80 9.05
CA GLU A 3 15.22 7.34 9.00
C GLU A 3 13.84 6.90 9.50
N LEU A 4 13.21 5.97 8.77
CA LEU A 4 12.04 5.23 9.26
C LEU A 4 12.45 4.48 10.53
N ARG A 5 11.83 4.82 11.66
CA ARG A 5 12.04 4.10 12.94
C ARG A 5 11.84 2.59 12.73
N LYS A 6 12.94 1.82 12.82
CA LYS A 6 12.94 0.35 12.87
C LYS A 6 13.15 -0.07 14.32
N LYS A 7 12.13 -0.58 15.00
CA LYS A 7 12.31 -1.35 16.23
C LYS A 7 12.22 -2.85 15.87
N SER A 8 13.35 -3.43 15.46
CA SER A 8 13.50 -4.89 15.36
C SER A 8 14.37 -5.36 16.52
N GLY A 9 13.76 -6.08 17.46
CA GLY A 9 14.46 -6.71 18.59
C GLY A 9 14.04 -8.17 18.69
N GLY A 10 14.60 -9.02 17.84
CA GLY A 10 14.34 -10.47 17.85
C GLY A 10 15.14 -11.19 16.77
N PHE A 11 15.57 -12.43 17.05
CA PHE A 11 16.37 -13.29 16.17
C PHE A 11 15.69 -13.64 14.82
N PHE A 12 14.39 -13.30 14.66
CA PHE A 12 13.59 -13.55 13.44
C PHE A 12 12.86 -12.30 12.92
N GLY A 13 13.59 -11.21 12.69
CA GLY A 13 13.19 -10.17 11.73
C GLY A 13 12.07 -9.20 12.13
N SER A 14 11.44 -9.39 13.28
CA SER A 14 10.54 -8.42 13.91
C SER A 14 10.59 -8.67 15.42
N GLY A 15 10.59 -7.63 16.25
CA GLY A 15 10.67 -7.85 17.69
C GLY A 15 9.44 -8.59 18.21
N GLU A 16 9.57 -9.32 19.31
CA GLU A 16 8.40 -9.86 20.03
C GLU A 16 7.40 -8.71 20.26
N SER A 17 6.11 -8.95 20.00
CA SER A 17 5.02 -7.94 20.07
C SER A 17 4.97 -6.88 18.95
N THR A 18 5.36 -7.24 17.72
CA THR A 18 5.17 -6.40 16.52
C THR A 18 4.15 -7.02 15.56
N GLY A 19 3.44 -6.16 14.81
CA GLY A 19 2.36 -6.55 13.90
C GLY A 19 1.79 -5.35 13.16
N SER A 20 0.64 -5.49 12.51
CA SER A 20 -0.06 -4.36 11.87
C SER A 20 -1.45 -4.14 12.48
N VAL A 21 -1.80 -2.89 12.79
CA VAL A 21 -3.16 -2.51 13.24
C VAL A 21 -4.17 -2.56 12.09
N GLY A 22 -3.69 -2.52 10.85
CA GLY A 22 -4.51 -2.55 9.66
C GLY A 22 -3.71 -2.23 8.41
N VAL A 23 -4.25 -2.70 7.30
CA VAL A 23 -3.67 -2.51 5.96
C VAL A 23 -4.67 -1.76 5.09
N VAL A 24 -4.21 -0.73 4.38
CA VAL A 24 -4.94 -0.08 3.28
C VAL A 24 -4.10 -0.18 2.01
N THR A 25 -4.60 -0.87 1.00
CA THR A 25 -3.89 -1.09 -0.27
C THR A 25 -4.31 -0.07 -1.33
N ILE A 26 -3.33 0.56 -1.96
CA ILE A 26 -3.50 1.53 -3.04
C ILE A 26 -3.55 0.81 -4.40
N ASN A 27 -4.57 1.12 -5.20
CA ASN A 27 -4.75 0.61 -6.55
C ASN A 27 -3.98 1.48 -7.55
N LEU A 28 -2.72 1.14 -7.82
CA LEU A 28 -1.86 1.93 -8.72
C LEU A 28 -2.35 1.95 -10.18
N PRO A 29 -2.83 0.83 -10.77
CA PRO A 29 -3.37 0.82 -12.14
C PRO A 29 -4.46 1.87 -12.37
N ARG A 30 -5.41 1.97 -11.44
CA ARG A 30 -6.48 2.99 -11.53
C ARG A 30 -5.93 4.40 -11.50
N ILE A 31 -4.92 4.68 -10.68
CA ILE A 31 -4.31 6.01 -10.62
C ILE A 31 -3.64 6.33 -11.96
N ALA A 32 -2.86 5.39 -12.50
CA ALA A 32 -2.16 5.55 -13.77
C ALA A 32 -3.11 5.75 -14.95
N TYR A 33 -4.19 4.96 -15.02
CA TYR A 33 -5.21 5.07 -16.05
C TYR A 33 -5.90 6.45 -16.05
N LEU A 34 -6.26 6.94 -14.86
CA LEU A 34 -6.96 8.22 -14.70
C LEU A 34 -6.06 9.45 -14.81
N ALA A 35 -4.75 9.29 -14.66
CA ALA A 35 -3.81 10.40 -14.70
C ALA A 35 -3.67 10.98 -16.11
N GLU A 36 -3.52 12.30 -16.21
CA GLU A 36 -3.20 12.99 -17.46
C GLU A 36 -1.71 12.88 -17.81
N GLY A 37 -0.87 12.76 -16.77
CA GLY A 37 0.58 12.67 -16.85
C GLY A 37 1.18 12.29 -15.50
N GLU A 38 2.51 12.13 -15.46
CA GLU A 38 3.21 11.68 -14.25
C GLU A 38 3.00 12.60 -13.04
N ALA A 39 3.00 13.92 -13.24
CA ALA A 39 2.73 14.87 -12.15
C ALA A 39 1.31 14.70 -11.57
N ASP A 40 0.31 14.44 -12.40
CA ASP A 40 -1.06 14.19 -11.96
C ASP A 40 -1.18 12.83 -11.24
N PHE A 41 -0.40 11.83 -11.66
CA PHE A 41 -0.29 10.55 -10.97
C PHE A 41 0.18 10.73 -9.52
N TYR A 42 1.29 11.44 -9.30
CA TYR A 42 1.81 11.66 -7.95
C TYR A 42 0.84 12.46 -7.08
N ARG A 43 0.19 13.49 -7.63
CA ARG A 43 -0.84 14.26 -6.92
C ARG A 43 -2.02 13.38 -6.47
N ARG A 44 -2.48 12.46 -7.32
CA ARG A 44 -3.55 11.50 -6.99
C ARG A 44 -3.09 10.46 -5.98
N LEU A 45 -1.86 9.96 -6.11
CA LEU A 45 -1.24 9.05 -5.17
C LEU A 45 -1.17 9.68 -3.78
N ASP A 46 -0.67 10.92 -3.67
CA ASP A 46 -0.59 11.65 -2.40
C ASP A 46 -1.95 11.78 -1.74
N LYS A 47 -2.96 12.22 -2.49
CA LYS A 47 -4.33 12.31 -1.96
C LYS A 47 -4.82 10.98 -1.39
N LEU A 48 -4.57 9.87 -2.07
CA LEU A 48 -5.00 8.55 -1.60
C LEU A 48 -4.17 8.06 -0.41
N MET A 49 -2.87 8.33 -0.38
CA MET A 49 -2.00 8.03 0.76
C MET A 49 -2.40 8.83 2.00
N ASP A 50 -2.78 10.10 1.86
CA ASP A 50 -3.27 10.95 2.95
C ASP A 50 -4.57 10.42 3.54
N ILE A 51 -5.48 9.94 2.68
CA ILE A 51 -6.73 9.30 3.11
C ILE A 51 -6.42 7.98 3.83
N ALA A 52 -5.54 7.15 3.28
CA ALA A 52 -5.13 5.88 3.88
C ALA A 52 -4.50 6.08 5.26
N ALA A 53 -3.57 7.03 5.39
CA ALA A 53 -2.91 7.35 6.66
C ALA A 53 -3.93 7.83 7.72
N ARG A 54 -4.81 8.77 7.35
CA ARG A 54 -5.89 9.21 8.26
C ARG A 54 -6.81 8.06 8.68
N SER A 55 -7.22 7.21 7.74
CA SER A 55 -8.06 6.05 8.02
C SER A 55 -7.39 5.09 9.01
N LEU A 56 -6.10 4.81 8.83
CA LEU A 56 -5.33 3.94 9.72
C LEU A 56 -5.15 4.59 11.10
N LYS A 57 -4.91 5.90 11.18
CA LYS A 57 -4.87 6.63 12.46
C LYS A 57 -6.20 6.53 13.20
N THR A 58 -7.32 6.80 12.52
CA THR A 58 -8.66 6.68 13.12
C THR A 58 -8.89 5.25 13.63
N LYS A 59 -8.57 4.23 12.82
CA LYS A 59 -8.68 2.84 13.25
C LYS A 59 -7.84 2.57 14.50
N ARG A 60 -6.58 2.99 14.53
CA ARG A 60 -5.69 2.85 15.68
C ARG A 60 -6.29 3.48 16.93
N THR A 61 -6.74 4.73 16.85
CA THR A 61 -7.37 5.42 17.98
C THR A 61 -8.57 4.65 18.53
N VAL A 62 -9.43 4.13 17.66
CA VAL A 62 -10.59 3.34 18.08
C VAL A 62 -10.17 2.03 18.76
N ILE A 63 -9.30 1.22 18.13
CA ILE A 63 -8.91 -0.08 18.72
C ILE A 63 -8.14 0.10 20.03
N THR A 64 -7.34 1.16 20.16
CA THR A 64 -6.64 1.48 21.42
C THR A 64 -7.64 1.82 22.52
N LYS A 65 -8.64 2.66 22.23
CA LYS A 65 -9.71 2.98 23.19
C LYS A 65 -10.46 1.73 23.65
N LEU A 66 -10.76 0.81 22.73
CA LEU A 66 -11.44 -0.46 23.05
C LEU A 66 -10.55 -1.41 23.87
N LEU A 67 -9.24 -1.46 23.58
CA LEU A 67 -8.25 -2.20 24.36
C LEU A 67 -8.16 -1.67 25.80
N GLU A 68 -8.04 -0.36 25.96
CA GLU A 68 -7.98 0.32 27.25
C GLU A 68 -9.26 0.09 28.05
N GLY A 69 -10.41 0.17 27.40
CA GLY A 69 -11.74 -0.12 27.95
C GLY A 69 -12.02 -1.61 28.25
N GLY A 70 -11.07 -2.51 28.02
CA GLY A 70 -11.15 -3.91 28.45
C GLY A 70 -11.85 -4.86 27.49
N LEU A 71 -12.17 -4.44 26.25
CA LEU A 71 -12.83 -5.31 25.27
C LEU A 71 -11.91 -6.38 24.66
N TYR A 72 -10.59 -6.23 24.80
CA TYR A 72 -9.61 -7.19 24.30
C TYR A 72 -8.70 -7.71 25.44
N PRO A 73 -9.23 -8.44 26.43
CA PRO A 73 -8.50 -8.80 27.64
C PRO A 73 -7.27 -9.67 27.35
N TYR A 74 -7.37 -10.64 26.44
CA TYR A 74 -6.25 -11.49 26.04
C TYR A 74 -5.18 -10.70 25.27
N THR A 75 -5.60 -9.85 24.33
CA THR A 75 -4.70 -8.98 23.57
C THR A 75 -3.96 -8.01 24.49
N LYS A 76 -4.65 -7.40 25.45
CA LYS A 76 -4.05 -6.52 26.46
C LYS A 76 -3.05 -7.28 27.33
N ARG A 77 -3.38 -8.51 27.73
CA ARG A 77 -2.50 -9.35 28.56
C ARG A 77 -1.22 -9.78 27.83
N TYR A 78 -1.29 -10.01 26.52
CA TYR A 78 -0.16 -10.48 25.71
C TYR A 78 0.67 -9.32 25.14
N LEU A 79 0.03 -8.34 24.51
CA LEU A 79 0.70 -7.24 23.82
C LEU A 79 0.87 -5.98 24.67
N GLY A 80 0.00 -5.76 25.67
CA GLY A 80 -0.05 -4.52 26.45
C GLY A 80 -0.60 -3.34 25.68
N THR A 81 0.09 -2.93 24.61
CA THR A 81 -0.22 -1.76 23.78
C THR A 81 -0.04 -2.06 22.28
N PHE A 82 -0.54 -1.16 21.42
CA PHE A 82 -0.30 -1.22 19.98
C PHE A 82 0.84 -0.30 19.50
N GLU A 83 1.65 0.26 20.41
CA GLU A 83 2.71 1.22 20.06
C GLU A 83 3.77 0.62 19.12
N ASN A 84 4.03 -0.69 19.25
CA ASN A 84 4.97 -1.42 18.40
C ASN A 84 4.34 -2.00 17.13
N HIS A 85 3.05 -1.74 16.88
CA HIS A 85 2.36 -2.20 15.67
C HIS A 85 2.40 -1.11 14.60
N PHE A 86 2.55 -1.51 13.34
CA PHE A 86 2.55 -0.63 12.19
C PHE A 86 1.13 -0.31 11.69
N SER A 87 0.97 0.86 11.11
CA SER A 87 -0.13 1.22 10.23
C SER A 87 0.35 0.99 8.79
N THR A 88 -0.18 -0.03 8.11
CA THR A 88 0.38 -0.49 6.83
C THR A 88 -0.34 0.12 5.64
N ILE A 89 0.42 0.78 4.77
CA ILE A 89 -0.08 1.18 3.44
C ILE A 89 0.55 0.22 2.43
N GLY A 90 -0.29 -0.48 1.69
CA GLY A 90 0.12 -1.40 0.65
C GLY A 90 -0.07 -0.84 -0.74
N LEU A 91 0.44 -1.53 -1.74
CA LEU A 91 0.20 -1.24 -3.16
C LEU A 91 -0.01 -2.53 -3.96
N VAL A 92 -0.66 -2.41 -5.11
CA VAL A 92 -0.85 -3.50 -6.06
C VAL A 92 -0.82 -2.99 -7.50
N GLY A 93 -0.41 -3.85 -8.42
CA GLY A 93 -0.51 -3.62 -9.86
C GLY A 93 0.51 -2.63 -10.41
N MET A 94 1.75 -2.64 -9.93
CA MET A 94 2.78 -1.74 -10.50
C MET A 94 3.02 -2.01 -11.99
N ASN A 95 2.95 -3.28 -12.42
CA ASN A 95 3.08 -3.65 -13.83
C ASN A 95 1.98 -3.00 -14.68
N GLU A 96 0.71 -3.19 -14.29
CA GLU A 96 -0.42 -2.61 -15.01
C GLU A 96 -0.48 -1.08 -14.84
N ALA A 97 0.08 -0.52 -13.78
CA ALA A 97 0.26 0.93 -13.68
C ALA A 97 1.16 1.47 -14.81
N GLY A 98 2.25 0.77 -15.15
CA GLY A 98 3.10 1.14 -16.29
C GLY A 98 2.37 1.04 -17.64
N LEU A 99 1.58 -0.02 -17.83
CA LEU A 99 0.78 -0.21 -19.06
C LEU A 99 -0.32 0.84 -19.22
N ASN A 100 -0.99 1.20 -18.13
CA ASN A 100 -2.08 2.18 -18.13
C ASN A 100 -1.59 3.64 -18.11
N ALA A 101 -0.37 3.91 -17.66
CA ALA A 101 0.21 5.25 -17.66
C ALA A 101 0.38 5.77 -19.09
N LYS A 102 -0.32 6.86 -19.42
CA LYS A 102 -0.35 7.45 -20.77
C LYS A 102 1.04 7.88 -21.28
N TRP A 103 1.94 8.24 -20.37
CA TRP A 103 3.30 8.69 -20.65
C TRP A 103 4.33 7.55 -20.73
N LEU A 104 3.93 6.32 -20.38
CA LEU A 104 4.86 5.19 -20.30
C LEU A 104 4.46 4.06 -21.25
N ARG A 105 3.22 3.55 -21.13
CA ARG A 105 2.64 2.49 -21.98
C ARG A 105 3.52 1.25 -22.10
N LYS A 106 4.25 0.89 -21.04
CA LYS A 106 5.16 -0.25 -21.00
C LYS A 106 5.04 -1.01 -19.69
N ASP A 107 5.28 -2.32 -19.76
CA ASP A 107 5.31 -3.20 -18.60
C ASP A 107 6.61 -3.05 -17.79
N LEU A 108 6.72 -3.78 -16.68
CA LEU A 108 7.84 -3.72 -15.76
C LEU A 108 9.13 -4.39 -16.28
N THR A 109 9.11 -5.01 -17.48
CA THR A 109 10.31 -5.54 -18.13
C THR A 109 11.18 -4.44 -18.74
N HIS A 110 10.60 -3.25 -18.95
CA HIS A 110 11.28 -2.12 -19.57
C HIS A 110 12.01 -1.24 -18.53
N PRO A 111 13.26 -0.77 -18.81
CA PRO A 111 14.05 0.02 -17.86
C PRO A 111 13.35 1.30 -17.38
N GLU A 112 12.61 1.98 -18.25
CA GLU A 112 11.85 3.18 -17.91
C GLU A 112 10.71 2.90 -16.92
N THR A 113 10.04 1.75 -17.04
CA THR A 113 9.00 1.34 -16.08
C THR A 113 9.59 0.90 -14.75
N GLN A 114 10.77 0.28 -14.77
CA GLN A 114 11.51 -0.04 -13.54
C GLN A 114 11.96 1.23 -12.80
N ALA A 115 12.41 2.25 -13.54
CA ALA A 115 12.74 3.56 -12.99
C ALA A 115 11.50 4.21 -12.36
N PHE A 116 10.39 4.29 -13.10
CA PHE A 116 9.11 4.79 -12.59
C PHE A 116 8.66 4.04 -11.32
N ALA A 117 8.68 2.71 -11.33
CA ALA A 117 8.31 1.91 -10.17
C ALA A 117 9.18 2.20 -8.94
N LYS A 118 10.50 2.36 -9.13
CA LYS A 118 11.43 2.72 -8.07
C LYS A 118 11.13 4.12 -7.51
N ASP A 119 10.82 5.07 -8.37
CA ASP A 119 10.48 6.45 -7.97
C ASP A 119 9.16 6.49 -7.19
N VAL A 120 8.15 5.75 -7.63
CA VAL A 120 6.88 5.60 -6.90
C VAL A 120 7.11 4.98 -5.52
N LEU A 121 7.90 3.91 -5.41
CA LEU A 121 8.20 3.26 -4.13
C LEU A 121 8.97 4.21 -3.18
N ASN A 122 9.93 4.97 -3.72
CA ASN A 122 10.69 5.96 -2.95
C ASN A 122 9.79 7.10 -2.46
N HIS A 123 8.90 7.59 -3.32
CA HIS A 123 7.92 8.61 -2.98
C HIS A 123 7.00 8.13 -1.86
N MET A 124 6.42 6.93 -2.02
CA MET A 124 5.57 6.34 -0.98
C MET A 124 6.33 6.18 0.35
N ARG A 125 7.59 5.72 0.30
CA ARG A 125 8.46 5.61 1.49
C ARG A 125 8.66 6.95 2.19
N GLN A 126 8.86 8.03 1.42
CA GLN A 126 9.02 9.38 1.97
C GLN A 126 7.72 9.86 2.65
N ARG A 127 6.56 9.64 2.01
CA ARG A 127 5.25 9.96 2.58
C ARG A 127 5.00 9.22 3.90
N LEU A 128 5.38 7.93 3.98
CA LEU A 128 5.26 7.18 5.23
C LEU A 128 6.10 7.79 6.35
N SER A 129 7.32 8.27 6.05
CA SER A 129 8.13 8.99 7.03
C SER A 129 7.44 10.27 7.53
N ASP A 130 6.81 11.03 6.63
CA ASP A 130 6.05 12.22 7.00
C ASP A 130 4.89 11.86 7.94
N TYR A 131 4.16 10.77 7.66
CA TYR A 131 3.05 10.32 8.50
C TYR A 131 3.50 9.83 9.88
N GLN A 132 4.68 9.21 9.99
CA GLN A 132 5.21 8.82 11.30
C GLN A 132 5.47 10.05 12.18
N GLU A 133 6.02 11.12 11.60
CA GLU A 133 6.24 12.38 12.31
C GLU A 133 4.91 13.07 12.64
N GLN A 134 3.97 13.11 11.69
CA GLN A 134 2.69 13.78 11.85
C GLN A 134 1.78 13.13 12.89
N TYR A 135 1.70 11.79 12.91
CA TYR A 135 0.74 11.06 13.74
C TYR A 135 1.37 10.44 14.99
N GLY A 136 2.70 10.38 15.08
CA GLY A 136 3.43 9.74 16.17
C GLY A 136 3.34 8.20 16.19
N ASP A 137 2.85 7.59 15.11
CA ASP A 137 2.70 6.14 14.98
C ASP A 137 3.69 5.55 13.98
N LEU A 138 3.94 4.24 14.08
CA LEU A 138 4.73 3.53 13.07
C LEU A 138 3.92 3.30 11.79
N TYR A 139 4.53 3.55 10.64
CA TYR A 139 3.96 3.30 9.31
C TYR A 139 4.96 2.50 8.47
N ASN A 140 4.48 1.51 7.72
CA ASN A 140 5.30 0.73 6.80
C ASN A 140 4.65 0.59 5.42
N LEU A 141 5.51 0.27 4.44
CA LEU A 141 5.11 -0.07 3.08
C LEU A 141 5.09 -1.59 2.95
N GLU A 142 4.03 -2.14 2.35
CA GLU A 142 3.93 -3.56 2.10
C GLU A 142 3.60 -3.84 0.63
N ALA A 143 4.32 -4.81 0.06
CA ALA A 143 3.87 -5.54 -1.10
C ALA A 143 2.72 -6.46 -0.66
N THR A 144 1.49 -5.93 -0.57
CA THR A 144 0.33 -6.67 -0.07
C THR A 144 0.17 -7.95 -0.88
N PRO A 145 0.14 -9.15 -0.29
CA PRO A 145 -0.01 -10.43 -1.02
C PRO A 145 -1.22 -10.47 -1.97
N ALA A 146 -2.23 -9.63 -1.71
CA ALA A 146 -3.30 -9.22 -2.61
C ALA A 146 -4.11 -10.38 -3.25
N GLU A 147 -4.14 -11.55 -2.62
CA GLU A 147 -4.80 -12.76 -3.15
C GLU A 147 -6.23 -12.55 -3.61
N SER A 148 -7.06 -11.83 -2.83
CA SER A 148 -8.42 -11.43 -3.22
C SER A 148 -8.50 -9.99 -3.70
N THR A 149 -7.63 -9.13 -3.18
CA THR A 149 -7.62 -7.68 -3.48
C THR A 149 -7.26 -7.40 -4.94
N ALA A 150 -6.29 -8.11 -5.52
CA ALA A 150 -5.89 -7.95 -6.91
C ALA A 150 -7.06 -8.19 -7.87
N TYR A 151 -7.76 -9.32 -7.71
CA TYR A 151 -8.93 -9.65 -8.53
C TYR A 151 -10.08 -8.68 -8.29
N ARG A 152 -10.39 -8.36 -7.01
CA ARG A 152 -11.52 -7.47 -6.68
C ARG A 152 -11.34 -6.09 -7.30
N LEU A 153 -10.14 -5.52 -7.20
CA LEU A 153 -9.84 -4.21 -7.77
C LEU A 153 -9.91 -4.24 -9.29
N ALA A 154 -9.26 -5.21 -9.94
CA ALA A 154 -9.27 -5.35 -11.39
C ALA A 154 -10.68 -5.58 -11.95
N LYS A 155 -11.50 -6.40 -11.29
CA LYS A 155 -12.90 -6.62 -11.67
C LYS A 155 -13.73 -5.34 -11.58
N HIS A 156 -13.59 -4.58 -10.49
CA HIS A 156 -14.29 -3.30 -10.32
C HIS A 156 -13.81 -2.26 -11.34
N ASP A 157 -12.51 -2.26 -11.65
CA ASP A 157 -11.93 -1.42 -12.69
C ASP A 157 -12.50 -1.73 -14.06
N LYS A 158 -12.51 -3.00 -14.48
CA LYS A 158 -13.10 -3.40 -15.77
C LYS A 158 -14.58 -3.07 -15.89
N MET A 159 -15.34 -3.08 -14.79
CA MET A 159 -16.74 -2.65 -14.81
C MET A 159 -16.90 -1.15 -15.05
N LEU A 160 -16.00 -0.32 -14.52
CA LEU A 160 -16.07 1.14 -14.61
C LEU A 160 -15.35 1.71 -15.85
N TYR A 161 -14.28 1.04 -16.25
CA TYR A 161 -13.34 1.44 -17.30
C TYR A 161 -13.05 0.19 -18.15
N PRO A 162 -13.90 -0.15 -19.12
CA PRO A 162 -13.76 -1.42 -19.88
C PRO A 162 -12.41 -1.59 -20.59
N ASP A 163 -11.79 -0.47 -20.99
CA ASP A 163 -10.51 -0.37 -21.69
C ASP A 163 -9.28 -0.30 -20.76
N ILE A 164 -9.46 -0.28 -19.43
CA ILE A 164 -8.32 -0.33 -18.51
C ILE A 164 -7.57 -1.65 -18.68
N ILE A 165 -6.24 -1.59 -18.74
CA ILE A 165 -5.40 -2.76 -18.92
C ILE A 165 -5.29 -3.50 -17.59
N THR A 166 -5.61 -4.78 -17.59
CA THR A 166 -5.47 -5.71 -16.45
C THR A 166 -4.65 -6.90 -16.91
N ALA A 167 -4.07 -7.66 -15.97
CA ALA A 167 -3.53 -8.96 -16.33
C ALA A 167 -4.67 -9.90 -16.77
N ASN A 168 -4.37 -10.79 -17.72
CA ASN A 168 -5.30 -11.75 -18.32
C ASN A 168 -6.52 -11.13 -19.02
N GLU A 169 -6.30 -10.46 -20.16
CA GLU A 169 -7.35 -9.80 -20.95
C GLU A 169 -8.45 -10.74 -21.44
N ASN A 170 -8.13 -12.01 -21.68
CA ASN A 170 -9.05 -13.02 -22.21
C ASN A 170 -9.66 -13.92 -21.12
N GLY A 171 -9.48 -13.58 -19.85
CA GLY A 171 -9.93 -14.37 -18.72
C GLY A 171 -10.40 -13.53 -17.54
N THR A 172 -10.28 -14.08 -16.33
CA THR A 172 -10.62 -13.35 -15.12
C THR A 172 -9.58 -12.25 -14.88
N PRO A 173 -9.97 -10.96 -14.89
CA PRO A 173 -9.02 -9.86 -14.76
C PRO A 173 -8.41 -9.85 -13.35
N TYR A 174 -7.11 -9.62 -13.28
CA TYR A 174 -6.38 -9.42 -12.03
C TYR A 174 -5.27 -8.38 -12.21
N TYR A 175 -4.69 -7.93 -11.09
CA TYR A 175 -3.50 -7.10 -11.10
C TYR A 175 -2.30 -7.88 -10.60
N THR A 176 -1.16 -7.69 -11.25
CA THR A 176 0.10 -8.30 -10.83
C THR A 176 0.40 -7.89 -9.40
N ASN A 177 0.82 -8.85 -8.59
CA ASN A 177 0.99 -8.62 -7.17
C ASN A 177 2.06 -7.54 -6.94
N SER A 178 1.68 -6.48 -6.24
CA SER A 178 2.58 -5.45 -5.72
C SER A 178 3.48 -4.85 -6.81
N SER A 179 4.79 -5.12 -6.76
CA SER A 179 5.80 -4.68 -7.71
C SER A 179 6.52 -5.85 -8.40
N HIS A 180 5.88 -7.02 -8.48
CA HIS A 180 6.46 -8.15 -9.17
C HIS A 180 6.39 -7.97 -10.69
N LEU A 181 7.29 -8.67 -11.39
CA LEU A 181 7.13 -8.92 -12.82
C LEU A 181 5.85 -9.74 -13.06
N PRO A 182 5.15 -9.52 -14.19
CA PRO A 182 3.96 -10.28 -14.52
C PRO A 182 4.28 -11.78 -14.64
N VAL A 183 3.36 -12.62 -14.18
CA VAL A 183 3.44 -14.08 -14.24
C VAL A 183 2.46 -14.58 -15.31
N GLY A 184 2.79 -14.33 -16.59
CA GLY A 184 1.94 -14.75 -17.71
C GLY A 184 2.29 -14.05 -19.00
#